data_AF-A0A1X7QZ86-F1
#
_entry.id   AF-A0A1X7QZ86-F1
#
_cell.length_a   1.000
_cell.length_b   1.000
_cell.length_c   1.000
_cell.angle_alpha   90.00
_cell.angle_beta   90.00
_cell.angle_gamma   90.00
#
_symmetry.space_group_name_H-M   'P 1'
#
loop_
_entity.id
_entity.type
_entity.pdbx_description
1 polymer ?
#
loop_
_entity_poly.entity_id
_entity_poly.type
_entity_poly.pdbx_seq_one_letter_code
_entity_poly.pdbx_strand_id
1 'polypeptide(L)'
;MKKTILCMQTPNVDSPLLKQPEIISEYDFIIQEITSRDQLLECLKSLKDKNANIVAIYGGFGAFPMIGGLTSELINDPLFPSDTLKCIALCSRGYNGYDLNCLKEHNIALYNYQDTEQDSLVTQFQIDQVGNDVADCALWHVLEGFRKFSYQQSLLRKNGHTVNTRSIMANSSEANKFAFGHELTNKMLASSPKGKKCLLFGLGSIGKQIAIKLQIGLGMEVHYTARHESKDKDQDGFNWKFHNIETLLSQDVDSELNQFNAIVIALPATPQTYHLINSQFLQKCNKQLVLVNIGRGDIIDMDAINEAINNEQIRHFGTDVFHDEPKVDNILREDILQTTITPHVGSATSELFSQSCELALMNIVRTTSDRFKSEPNNSDAELCRVI
;
A
#
# COMPACT_ATOMS: atom_id res chain seq x y z
N MET A 1 -13.90 -37.74 -5.44
CA MET A 1 -14.19 -36.71 -4.42
C MET A 1 -13.78 -35.38 -5.02
N LYS A 2 -14.60 -34.35 -4.88
CA LYS A 2 -14.22 -33.02 -5.37
C LYS A 2 -12.99 -32.51 -4.62
N LYS A 3 -12.23 -31.64 -5.27
CA LYS A 3 -11.09 -30.96 -4.67
C LYS A 3 -11.63 -29.86 -3.75
N THR A 4 -11.09 -29.71 -2.54
CA THR A 4 -11.52 -28.68 -1.61
C THR A 4 -10.61 -27.46 -1.71
N ILE A 5 -11.21 -26.27 -1.81
CA ILE A 5 -10.51 -24.98 -1.68
C ILE A 5 -10.99 -24.35 -0.38
N LEU A 6 -10.06 -24.11 0.54
CA LEU A 6 -10.35 -23.36 1.77
C LEU A 6 -10.19 -21.86 1.51
N CYS A 7 -11.28 -21.12 1.55
CA CYS A 7 -11.29 -19.66 1.44
C CYS A 7 -11.31 -19.08 2.85
N MET A 8 -10.16 -18.52 3.29
CA MET A 8 -10.04 -17.88 4.62
C MET A 8 -10.77 -16.55 4.73
N GLN A 9 -11.26 -16.05 3.60
CA GLN A 9 -12.08 -14.85 3.43
C GLN A 9 -13.00 -15.08 2.23
N THR A 10 -14.13 -14.39 2.20
CA THR A 10 -15.09 -14.48 1.09
C THR A 10 -14.46 -13.95 -0.21
N PRO A 11 -14.30 -14.78 -1.26
CA PRO A 11 -13.87 -14.29 -2.57
C PRO A 11 -14.91 -13.35 -3.18
N ASN A 12 -14.55 -12.65 -4.26
CA ASN A 12 -15.55 -11.90 -5.02
C ASN A 12 -16.66 -12.84 -5.54
N VAL A 13 -17.85 -12.74 -4.95
CA VAL A 13 -19.02 -13.56 -5.28
C VAL A 13 -19.48 -13.37 -6.73
N ASP A 14 -19.09 -12.26 -7.35
CA ASP A 14 -19.40 -11.97 -8.74
C ASP A 14 -18.42 -12.56 -9.74
N SER A 15 -17.33 -13.21 -9.27
CA SER A 15 -16.32 -13.86 -10.11
C SER A 15 -16.97 -14.75 -11.19
N PRO A 16 -16.69 -14.48 -12.48
CA PRO A 16 -17.15 -15.33 -13.56
C PRO A 16 -16.63 -16.76 -13.44
N LEU A 17 -15.41 -16.96 -12.94
CA LEU A 17 -14.80 -18.27 -12.74
C LEU A 17 -15.61 -19.14 -11.76
N LEU A 18 -16.06 -18.57 -10.63
CA LEU A 18 -16.88 -19.30 -9.64
C LEU A 18 -18.24 -19.73 -10.19
N LYS A 19 -18.72 -19.08 -11.26
CA LYS A 19 -20.00 -19.37 -11.92
C LYS A 19 -19.87 -20.43 -13.03
N GLN A 20 -18.65 -20.87 -13.38
CA GLN A 20 -18.43 -21.86 -14.44
C GLN A 20 -18.85 -23.28 -13.99
N PRO A 21 -19.67 -24.01 -14.76
CA PRO A 21 -20.11 -25.37 -14.41
C PRO A 21 -18.95 -26.35 -14.16
N GLU A 22 -17.84 -26.19 -14.88
CA GLU A 22 -16.63 -27.00 -14.73
C GLU A 22 -15.99 -26.78 -13.36
N ILE A 23 -15.92 -25.53 -12.90
CA ILE A 23 -15.40 -25.18 -11.57
C ILE A 23 -16.33 -25.70 -10.48
N ILE A 24 -17.64 -25.48 -10.62
CA ILE A 24 -18.65 -25.94 -9.67
C ILE A 24 -18.64 -27.48 -9.54
N SER A 25 -18.40 -28.20 -10.63
CA SER A 25 -18.35 -29.67 -10.63
C SER A 25 -17.02 -30.25 -10.12
N GLU A 26 -15.90 -29.53 -10.25
CA GLU A 26 -14.57 -30.00 -9.84
C GLU A 26 -14.24 -29.67 -8.38
N TYR A 27 -14.73 -28.53 -7.86
CA TYR A 27 -14.33 -27.99 -6.57
C TYR A 27 -15.49 -27.87 -5.57
N ASP A 28 -15.15 -28.03 -4.29
CA ASP A 28 -15.95 -27.58 -3.15
C ASP A 28 -15.23 -26.40 -2.49
N PHE A 29 -15.86 -25.22 -2.53
CA PHE A 29 -15.36 -24.02 -1.88
C PHE A 29 -15.89 -23.95 -0.45
N ILE A 30 -14.98 -24.00 0.52
CA ILE A 30 -15.31 -23.83 1.94
C ILE A 30 -14.93 -22.41 2.34
N ILE A 31 -15.95 -21.56 2.51
CA ILE A 31 -15.76 -20.16 2.88
C ILE A 31 -15.89 -20.04 4.39
N GLN A 32 -14.84 -19.54 5.03
CA GLN A 32 -14.84 -19.26 6.46
C GLN A 32 -14.01 -18.02 6.74
N GLU A 33 -14.61 -17.04 7.42
CA GLU A 33 -13.90 -15.85 7.87
C GLU A 33 -13.02 -16.20 9.06
N ILE A 34 -11.73 -16.41 8.78
CA ILE A 34 -10.75 -16.83 9.78
C ILE A 34 -10.01 -15.60 10.27
N THR A 35 -10.10 -15.35 11.58
CA THR A 35 -9.53 -14.18 12.26
C THR A 35 -8.55 -14.54 13.37
N SER A 36 -8.44 -15.82 13.73
CA SER A 36 -7.43 -16.32 14.68
C SER A 36 -6.84 -17.66 14.24
N ARG A 37 -5.66 -17.98 14.77
CA ARG A 37 -5.00 -19.27 14.51
C ARG A 37 -5.83 -20.45 15.03
N ASP A 38 -6.46 -20.30 16.19
CA ASP A 38 -7.32 -21.35 16.76
C ASP A 38 -8.52 -21.65 15.85
N GLN A 39 -9.15 -20.61 15.29
CA GLN A 39 -10.24 -20.77 14.32
C GLN A 39 -9.78 -21.53 13.06
N LEU A 40 -8.57 -21.25 12.58
CA LEU A 40 -7.99 -21.99 11.45
C LEU A 40 -7.79 -23.47 11.79
N LEU A 41 -7.18 -23.77 12.93
CA LEU A 41 -6.92 -25.15 13.34
C LEU A 41 -8.21 -25.93 13.59
N GLU A 42 -9.23 -25.32 14.19
CA GLU A 42 -10.56 -25.91 14.35
C GLU A 42 -11.24 -26.20 13.00
N CYS A 43 -11.15 -25.26 12.05
CA CYS A 43 -11.64 -25.43 10.69
C CYS A 43 -10.94 -26.62 10.00
N LEU A 44 -9.61 -26.63 10.03
CA LEU A 44 -8.79 -27.69 9.41
C LEU A 44 -9.08 -29.05 10.02
N LYS A 45 -9.23 -29.12 11.35
CA LYS A 45 -9.63 -30.35 12.05
C LYS A 45 -11.00 -30.85 11.59
N SER A 46 -12.01 -29.98 11.55
CA SER A 46 -13.37 -30.31 11.07
C SER A 46 -13.37 -30.81 9.63
N LEU A 47 -12.53 -30.22 8.76
CA LEU A 47 -12.37 -30.65 7.37
C LEU A 47 -11.63 -31.99 7.26
N LYS A 48 -10.59 -32.21 8.06
CA LYS A 48 -9.86 -33.47 8.15
C LYS A 48 -10.75 -34.61 8.63
N ASP A 49 -11.58 -34.37 9.65
CA ASP A 49 -12.56 -35.34 10.17
C ASP A 49 -13.61 -35.73 9.11
N LYS A 50 -13.89 -34.82 8.16
CA LYS A 50 -14.77 -35.06 7.00
C LYS A 50 -14.03 -35.67 5.79
N ASN A 51 -12.74 -35.98 5.92
CA ASN A 51 -11.86 -36.44 4.84
C ASN A 51 -11.84 -35.48 3.63
N ALA A 52 -11.93 -34.16 3.86
CA ALA A 52 -11.86 -33.17 2.79
C ALA A 52 -10.46 -33.16 2.16
N ASN A 53 -10.40 -33.17 0.83
CA ASN A 53 -9.15 -33.11 0.08
C ASN A 53 -8.76 -31.66 -0.20
N ILE A 54 -8.17 -30.98 0.78
CA ILE A 54 -7.77 -29.57 0.66
C ILE A 54 -6.56 -29.45 -0.27
N VAL A 55 -6.77 -28.94 -1.48
CA VAL A 55 -5.71 -28.79 -2.50
C VAL A 55 -5.20 -27.36 -2.63
N ALA A 56 -5.96 -26.38 -2.15
CA ALA A 56 -5.53 -24.98 -2.15
C ALA A 56 -6.16 -24.18 -1.01
N ILE A 57 -5.48 -23.10 -0.62
CA ILE A 57 -6.00 -22.07 0.27
C ILE A 57 -6.08 -20.74 -0.49
N TYR A 58 -7.27 -20.15 -0.51
CA TYR A 58 -7.48 -18.79 -0.97
C TYR A 58 -7.31 -17.83 0.23
N GLY A 59 -6.22 -17.06 0.21
CA GLY A 59 -5.87 -16.05 1.21
C GLY A 59 -6.33 -14.66 0.75
N GLY A 60 -7.62 -14.36 0.91
CA GLY A 60 -8.15 -13.03 0.65
C GLY A 60 -7.54 -11.94 1.57
N PHE A 61 -7.97 -10.69 1.38
CA PHE A 61 -7.50 -9.56 2.19
C PHE A 61 -7.73 -9.81 3.69
N GLY A 62 -6.67 -9.73 4.50
CA GLY A 62 -6.75 -9.98 5.94
C GLY A 62 -6.66 -11.44 6.37
N ALA A 63 -6.47 -12.42 5.47
CA ALA A 63 -6.36 -13.83 5.83
C ALA A 63 -5.20 -14.15 6.80
N PHE A 64 -4.00 -14.42 6.29
CA PHE A 64 -2.85 -14.74 7.14
C PHE A 64 -2.39 -13.60 8.06
N PRO A 65 -2.45 -12.30 7.66
CA PRO A 65 -2.04 -11.22 8.55
C PRO A 65 -2.80 -11.20 9.89
N MET A 66 -4.11 -11.50 9.90
CA MET A 66 -4.91 -11.49 11.13
C MET A 66 -4.54 -12.61 12.11
N ILE A 67 -3.92 -13.69 11.61
CA ILE A 67 -3.53 -14.83 12.44
C ILE A 67 -2.03 -14.86 12.76
N GLY A 68 -1.31 -13.78 12.48
CA GLY A 68 0.13 -13.66 12.75
C GLY A 68 1.05 -14.17 11.63
N GLY A 69 0.51 -14.35 10.43
CA GLY A 69 1.27 -14.79 9.24
C GLY A 69 1.20 -16.29 8.98
N LEU A 70 2.04 -16.75 8.06
CA LEU A 70 2.15 -18.15 7.65
C LEU A 70 3.52 -18.68 8.08
N THR A 71 3.64 -18.95 9.38
CA THR A 71 4.90 -19.35 10.02
C THR A 71 5.20 -20.82 9.81
N SER A 72 6.47 -21.23 9.93
CA SER A 72 6.85 -22.65 9.94
C SER A 72 6.16 -23.43 11.05
N GLU A 73 5.85 -22.81 12.18
CA GLU A 73 5.08 -23.45 13.25
C GLU A 73 3.65 -23.82 12.80
N LEU A 74 2.99 -22.93 12.04
CA LEU A 74 1.68 -23.20 11.47
C LEU A 74 1.75 -24.22 10.33
N ILE A 75 2.74 -24.09 9.42
CA ILE A 75 2.88 -24.99 8.27
C ILE A 75 3.18 -26.43 8.71
N ASN A 76 3.98 -26.60 9.76
CA ASN A 76 4.33 -27.92 10.31
C ASN A 76 3.31 -28.46 11.32
N ASP A 77 2.22 -27.74 11.58
CA ASP A 77 1.16 -28.23 12.46
C ASP A 77 0.51 -29.50 11.86
N PRO A 78 0.27 -30.58 12.63
CA PRO A 78 -0.33 -31.81 12.11
C PRO A 78 -1.74 -31.66 11.50
N LEU A 79 -2.43 -30.56 11.78
CA LEU A 79 -3.71 -30.20 11.16
C LEU A 79 -3.55 -29.43 9.85
N PHE A 80 -2.38 -28.83 9.60
CA PHE A 80 -2.10 -28.15 8.35
C PHE A 80 -2.08 -29.18 7.21
N PRO A 81 -2.74 -28.92 6.07
CA PRO A 81 -2.94 -29.94 5.03
C PRO A 81 -1.72 -30.08 4.11
N SER A 82 -0.50 -30.10 4.64
CA SER A 82 0.75 -30.13 3.87
C SER A 82 0.84 -31.28 2.87
N ASP A 83 0.24 -32.44 3.19
CA ASP A 83 0.28 -33.63 2.35
C ASP A 83 -0.60 -33.52 1.08
N THR A 84 -1.63 -32.65 1.10
CA THR A 84 -2.59 -32.51 -0.01
C THR A 84 -2.58 -31.13 -0.66
N LEU A 85 -2.13 -30.11 0.07
CA LEU A 85 -2.12 -28.72 -0.36
C LEU A 85 -1.06 -28.52 -1.45
N LYS A 86 -1.49 -28.00 -2.60
CA LYS A 86 -0.60 -27.72 -3.73
C LYS A 86 -0.20 -26.25 -3.79
N CYS A 87 -1.10 -25.35 -3.39
CA CYS A 87 -0.83 -23.92 -3.43
C CYS A 87 -1.64 -23.08 -2.45
N ILE A 88 -1.15 -21.88 -2.22
CA ILE A 88 -1.81 -20.80 -1.50
C ILE A 88 -1.80 -19.59 -2.43
N ALA A 89 -2.93 -18.93 -2.64
CA ALA A 89 -3.01 -17.73 -3.46
C ALA A 89 -3.53 -16.54 -2.65
N LEU A 90 -2.78 -15.45 -2.66
CA LEU A 90 -3.05 -14.22 -1.93
C LEU A 90 -3.62 -13.15 -2.86
N CYS A 91 -4.54 -12.34 -2.35
CA CYS A 91 -5.01 -11.14 -3.06
C CYS A 91 -4.09 -9.92 -2.85
N SER A 92 -3.09 -10.03 -1.96
CA SER A 92 -2.15 -8.95 -1.64
C SER A 92 -0.80 -9.15 -2.32
N ARG A 93 -0.06 -8.06 -2.51
CA ARG A 93 1.35 -8.10 -2.95
C ARG A 93 2.31 -8.52 -1.84
N GLY A 94 2.09 -8.01 -0.63
CA GLY A 94 2.97 -8.25 0.51
C GLY A 94 2.82 -9.66 1.07
N TYR A 95 3.95 -10.26 1.46
CA TYR A 95 4.04 -11.58 2.08
C TYR A 95 5.01 -11.58 3.30
N ASN A 96 5.15 -10.42 3.96
CA ASN A 96 5.92 -10.33 5.19
C ASN A 96 5.30 -11.24 6.27
N GLY A 97 6.12 -12.04 6.96
CA GLY A 97 5.65 -13.01 7.95
C GLY A 97 5.25 -14.38 7.37
N TYR A 98 5.69 -14.70 6.16
CA TYR A 98 5.39 -15.96 5.47
C TYR A 98 6.70 -16.74 5.29
N ASP A 99 6.74 -17.97 5.80
CA ASP A 99 7.94 -18.83 5.75
C ASP A 99 8.02 -19.56 4.41
N LEU A 100 8.61 -18.89 3.42
CA LEU A 100 8.71 -19.40 2.04
C LEU A 100 9.59 -20.65 1.93
N ASN A 101 10.58 -20.80 2.81
CA ASN A 101 11.44 -21.98 2.83
C ASN A 101 10.65 -23.19 3.31
N CYS A 102 9.88 -23.05 4.38
CA CYS A 102 9.04 -24.12 4.89
C CYS A 102 7.96 -24.52 3.87
N LEU A 103 7.34 -23.57 3.17
CA LEU A 103 6.40 -23.90 2.08
C LEU A 103 7.08 -24.70 0.96
N LYS A 104 8.31 -24.33 0.58
CA LYS A 104 9.08 -25.03 -0.44
C LYS A 104 9.44 -26.45 -0.02
N GLU A 105 9.82 -26.67 1.24
CA GLU A 105 10.09 -28.01 1.79
C GLU A 105 8.87 -28.94 1.69
N HIS A 106 7.66 -28.39 1.83
CA HIS A 106 6.40 -29.10 1.65
C HIS A 106 5.88 -29.11 0.20
N ASN A 107 6.63 -28.58 -0.77
CA ASN A 107 6.22 -28.43 -2.18
C ASN A 107 4.91 -27.64 -2.38
N ILE A 108 4.66 -26.64 -1.54
CA ILE A 108 3.47 -25.77 -1.61
C ILE A 108 3.85 -24.47 -2.32
N ALA A 109 3.20 -24.17 -3.45
CA ALA A 109 3.40 -22.91 -4.15
C ALA A 109 2.66 -21.75 -3.43
N LEU A 110 3.29 -20.58 -3.33
CA LEU A 110 2.64 -19.35 -2.89
C LEU A 110 2.53 -18.38 -4.06
N TYR A 111 1.32 -17.89 -4.33
CA TYR A 111 1.09 -16.84 -5.32
C TYR A 111 0.67 -15.57 -4.60
N ASN A 112 1.38 -14.46 -4.82
CA ASN A 112 0.92 -13.13 -4.43
C ASN A 112 0.32 -12.41 -5.64
N TYR A 113 -0.37 -11.31 -5.39
CA TYR A 113 -0.92 -10.50 -6.47
C TYR A 113 0.19 -9.75 -7.23
N GLN A 114 0.13 -9.76 -8.56
CA GLN A 114 1.00 -8.99 -9.45
C GLN A 114 0.19 -8.53 -10.66
N ASP A 115 0.45 -7.31 -11.14
CA ASP A 115 -0.23 -6.69 -12.30
C ASP A 115 0.74 -6.10 -13.33
N THR A 116 1.99 -6.57 -13.34
CA THR A 116 3.03 -6.04 -14.24
C THR A 116 2.92 -6.58 -15.66
N GLU A 117 2.19 -7.67 -15.86
CA GLU A 117 2.00 -8.33 -17.15
C GLU A 117 0.53 -8.72 -17.34
N GLN A 118 0.06 -8.68 -18.58
CA GLN A 118 -1.31 -9.02 -18.93
C GLN A 118 -1.60 -10.50 -18.61
N ASP A 119 -2.68 -10.76 -17.87
CA ASP A 119 -3.26 -12.10 -17.79
C ASP A 119 -4.32 -12.27 -18.89
N SER A 120 -4.16 -13.29 -19.73
CA SER A 120 -5.05 -13.56 -20.87
C SER A 120 -6.40 -14.16 -20.48
N LEU A 121 -6.53 -14.68 -19.26
CA LEU A 121 -7.76 -15.32 -18.76
C LEU A 121 -8.60 -14.38 -17.90
N VAL A 122 -8.03 -13.27 -17.42
CA VAL A 122 -8.74 -12.24 -16.67
C VAL A 122 -9.24 -11.16 -17.65
N THR A 123 -10.55 -11.16 -17.90
CA THR A 123 -11.19 -10.40 -18.99
C THR A 123 -11.08 -8.87 -18.90
N GLN A 124 -10.81 -8.31 -17.72
CA GLN A 124 -10.71 -6.87 -17.47
C GLN A 124 -9.38 -6.47 -16.81
N PHE A 125 -8.34 -7.27 -16.99
CA PHE A 125 -7.06 -7.04 -16.32
C PHE A 125 -6.42 -5.72 -16.75
N GLN A 126 -6.16 -4.87 -15.76
CA GLN A 126 -5.44 -3.61 -15.88
C GLN A 126 -4.01 -3.79 -15.37
N ILE A 127 -3.03 -3.48 -16.23
CA ILE A 127 -1.62 -3.44 -15.85
C ILE A 127 -1.36 -2.25 -14.94
N ASP A 128 -0.49 -2.42 -13.95
CA ASP A 128 -0.07 -1.39 -13.00
C ASP A 128 -1.21 -0.76 -12.16
N GLN A 129 -2.36 -1.44 -12.03
CA GLN A 129 -3.52 -0.93 -11.28
C GLN A 129 -3.17 -0.53 -9.84
N VAL A 130 -2.39 -1.35 -9.11
CA VAL A 130 -1.95 -1.00 -7.75
C VAL A 130 -1.08 0.24 -7.77
N GLY A 131 -0.15 0.33 -8.73
CA GLY A 131 0.72 1.50 -8.88
C GLY A 131 -0.07 2.77 -9.09
N ASN A 132 -1.10 2.70 -9.96
CA ASN A 132 -2.01 3.79 -10.22
C ASN A 132 -2.76 4.23 -8.94
N ASP A 133 -3.44 3.30 -8.27
CA ASP A 133 -4.35 3.63 -7.18
C ASP A 133 -3.58 4.17 -5.96
N VAL A 134 -2.45 3.53 -5.63
CA VAL A 134 -1.55 4.02 -4.56
C VAL A 134 -1.01 5.41 -4.89
N ALA A 135 -0.74 5.68 -6.18
CA ALA A 135 -0.31 7.00 -6.60
C ALA A 135 -1.41 8.07 -6.49
N ASP A 136 -2.69 7.73 -6.64
CA ASP A 136 -3.80 8.66 -6.38
C ASP A 136 -3.88 9.05 -4.90
N CYS A 137 -3.72 8.08 -4.01
CA CYS A 137 -3.64 8.33 -2.56
C CYS A 137 -2.44 9.26 -2.23
N ALA A 138 -1.26 8.97 -2.76
CA ALA A 138 -0.07 9.81 -2.59
C ALA A 138 -0.31 11.24 -3.09
N LEU A 139 -0.89 11.38 -4.28
CA LEU A 139 -1.22 12.67 -4.91
C LEU A 139 -2.16 13.49 -4.03
N TRP A 140 -3.17 12.86 -3.46
CA TRP A 140 -4.12 13.49 -2.53
C TRP A 140 -3.41 14.01 -1.28
N HIS A 141 -2.57 13.21 -0.63
CA HIS A 141 -1.82 13.66 0.56
C HIS A 141 -0.88 14.83 0.24
N VAL A 142 -0.21 14.80 -0.92
CA VAL A 142 0.63 15.94 -1.35
C VAL A 142 -0.23 17.19 -1.54
N LEU A 143 -1.38 17.06 -2.22
CA LEU A 143 -2.30 18.17 -2.44
C LEU A 143 -2.82 18.74 -1.11
N GLU A 144 -3.18 17.88 -0.15
CA GLU A 144 -3.58 18.26 1.20
C GLU A 144 -2.47 19.03 1.92
N GLY A 145 -1.23 18.59 1.81
CA GLY A 145 -0.10 19.29 2.41
C GLY A 145 0.07 20.72 1.94
N PHE A 146 -0.29 21.02 0.70
CA PHE A 146 -0.24 22.36 0.12
C PHE A 146 -1.52 23.17 0.30
N ARG A 147 -2.69 22.52 0.24
CA ARG A 147 -4.00 23.16 0.09
C ARG A 147 -4.93 23.01 1.29
N LYS A 148 -4.74 22.00 2.13
CA LYS A 148 -5.51 21.77 3.36
C LYS A 148 -7.02 21.68 3.14
N PHE A 149 -7.44 21.01 2.07
CA PHE A 149 -8.85 20.93 1.71
C PHE A 149 -9.66 20.15 2.75
N SER A 150 -9.11 19.08 3.30
CA SER A 150 -9.79 18.24 4.28
C SER A 150 -10.10 18.99 5.56
N TYR A 151 -9.13 19.73 6.10
CA TYR A 151 -9.35 20.58 7.28
C TYR A 151 -10.34 21.72 7.00
N GLN A 152 -10.22 22.39 5.85
CA GLN A 152 -11.19 23.41 5.42
C GLN A 152 -12.61 22.85 5.34
N GLN A 153 -12.77 21.65 4.78
CA GLN A 153 -14.04 20.95 4.68
C GLN A 153 -14.60 20.55 6.05
N SER A 154 -13.76 20.04 6.95
CA SER A 154 -14.15 19.71 8.34
C SER A 154 -14.74 20.94 9.04
N LEU A 155 -14.04 22.08 8.97
CA LEU A 155 -14.52 23.34 9.55
C LEU A 155 -15.78 23.87 8.85
N LEU A 156 -15.88 23.76 7.52
CA LEU A 156 -17.07 24.21 6.80
C LEU A 156 -18.31 23.41 7.20
N ARG A 157 -18.19 22.09 7.38
CA ARG A 157 -19.30 21.25 7.87
C ARG A 157 -19.75 21.65 9.27
N LYS A 158 -18.81 21.99 10.16
CA LYS A 158 -19.10 22.44 11.53
C LYS A 158 -19.77 23.82 11.54
N ASN A 159 -19.33 24.75 10.69
CA ASN A 159 -19.77 26.15 10.70
C ASN A 159 -20.98 26.42 9.78
N GLY A 160 -21.22 25.61 8.75
CA GLY A 160 -22.34 25.76 7.81
C GLY A 160 -22.30 27.03 6.93
N HIS A 161 -21.20 27.80 6.95
CA HIS A 161 -21.14 29.11 6.30
C HIS A 161 -19.76 29.39 5.69
N THR A 162 -19.69 29.53 4.36
CA THR A 162 -18.43 29.58 3.60
C THR A 162 -17.56 30.82 3.89
N VAL A 163 -18.15 32.01 3.99
CA VAL A 163 -17.40 33.25 4.30
C VAL A 163 -16.89 33.21 5.74
N ASN A 164 -17.78 32.96 6.72
CA ASN A 164 -17.41 32.85 8.12
C ASN A 164 -16.32 31.79 8.36
N THR A 165 -16.42 30.61 7.74
CA THR A 165 -15.37 29.58 7.83
C THR A 165 -14.02 30.12 7.38
N ARG A 166 -13.95 30.82 6.25
CA ARG A 166 -12.69 31.42 5.77
C ARG A 166 -12.18 32.51 6.73
N SER A 167 -13.05 33.32 7.31
CA SER A 167 -12.67 34.34 8.30
C SER A 167 -12.13 33.71 9.59
N ILE A 168 -12.77 32.66 10.09
CA ILE A 168 -12.31 31.86 11.25
C ILE A 168 -10.93 31.27 10.96
N MET A 169 -10.76 30.67 9.78
CA MET A 169 -9.49 30.07 9.39
C MET A 169 -8.37 31.09 9.26
N ALA A 170 -8.65 32.30 8.79
CA ALA A 170 -7.66 33.37 8.74
C ALA A 170 -7.35 33.98 10.13
N ASN A 171 -7.93 33.46 11.23
CA ASN A 171 -7.88 34.08 12.56
C ASN A 171 -8.31 35.56 12.55
N SER A 172 -9.26 35.92 11.69
CA SER A 172 -9.80 37.28 11.61
C SER A 172 -10.73 37.54 12.80
N SER A 173 -10.38 38.49 13.66
CA SER A 173 -11.24 38.98 14.76
C SER A 173 -12.46 39.76 14.25
N GLU A 174 -12.46 40.16 12.97
CA GLU A 174 -13.56 40.87 12.33
C GLU A 174 -14.49 39.90 11.61
N ALA A 175 -15.67 39.68 12.19
CA ALA A 175 -16.77 39.00 11.51
C ALA A 175 -17.14 39.77 10.22
N ASN A 176 -17.35 39.04 9.12
CA ASN A 176 -17.71 39.58 7.80
C ASN A 176 -16.61 40.31 7.00
N LYS A 177 -15.35 40.29 7.46
CA LYS A 177 -14.22 40.67 6.60
C LYS A 177 -14.04 39.60 5.50
N PHE A 178 -13.96 40.03 4.25
CA PHE A 178 -13.72 39.13 3.13
C PHE A 178 -12.37 38.40 3.30
N ALA A 179 -12.42 37.08 3.45
CA ALA A 179 -11.26 36.21 3.43
C ALA A 179 -11.28 35.38 2.14
N PHE A 180 -10.24 35.51 1.31
CA PHE A 180 -10.15 34.77 0.05
C PHE A 180 -10.05 33.25 0.29
N GLY A 181 -9.38 32.83 1.36
CA GLY A 181 -9.17 31.42 1.74
C GLY A 181 -7.72 30.92 1.57
N HIS A 182 -6.77 31.83 1.29
CA HIS A 182 -5.35 31.48 1.25
C HIS A 182 -4.67 31.57 2.62
N GLU A 183 -5.18 32.40 3.52
CA GLU A 183 -4.73 32.50 4.91
C GLU A 183 -5.44 31.45 5.78
N LEU A 184 -4.65 30.72 6.57
CA LEU A 184 -5.11 29.66 7.47
C LEU A 184 -4.59 29.92 8.89
N THR A 185 -5.03 29.08 9.82
CA THR A 185 -4.65 29.17 11.24
C THR A 185 -3.14 29.11 11.40
N ASN A 186 -2.61 29.74 12.47
CA ASN A 186 -1.18 29.85 12.73
C ASN A 186 -0.40 30.56 11.61
N LYS A 187 -1.04 31.50 10.89
CA LYS A 187 -0.44 32.27 9.78
C LYS A 187 0.07 31.40 8.63
N MET A 188 -0.42 30.15 8.53
CA MET A 188 -0.08 29.27 7.43
C MET A 188 -0.77 29.73 6.15
N LEU A 189 -0.07 29.71 5.01
CA LEU A 189 -0.64 30.07 3.72
C LEU A 189 -0.86 28.84 2.86
N ALA A 190 -2.09 28.60 2.41
CA ALA A 190 -2.36 27.65 1.33
C ALA A 190 -1.57 28.07 0.09
N SER A 191 -0.90 27.12 -0.56
CA SER A 191 -0.04 27.42 -1.71
C SER A 191 -0.22 26.39 -2.83
N SER A 192 0.12 26.76 -4.06
CA SER A 192 0.10 25.81 -5.17
C SER A 192 1.32 24.87 -5.11
N PRO A 193 1.16 23.57 -5.41
CA PRO A 193 2.28 22.67 -5.65
C PRO A 193 3.01 22.96 -6.97
N LYS A 194 2.35 23.63 -7.93
CA LYS A 194 2.91 23.87 -9.27
C LYS A 194 4.26 24.57 -9.22
N GLY A 195 5.25 24.03 -9.92
CA GLY A 195 6.62 24.54 -9.99
C GLY A 195 7.46 24.28 -8.75
N LYS A 196 6.93 23.59 -7.73
CA LYS A 196 7.69 23.21 -6.54
C LYS A 196 8.40 21.87 -6.73
N LYS A 197 9.49 21.68 -5.98
CA LYS A 197 10.30 20.46 -6.04
C LYS A 197 9.76 19.39 -5.11
N CYS A 198 9.59 18.18 -5.64
CA CYS A 198 9.28 16.98 -4.89
C CYS A 198 10.43 15.98 -4.99
N LEU A 199 10.87 15.44 -3.85
CA LEU A 199 11.79 14.32 -3.81
C LEU A 199 11.03 13.03 -3.49
N LEU A 200 11.11 12.07 -4.39
CA LEU A 200 10.51 10.75 -4.21
C LEU A 200 11.56 9.77 -3.68
N PHE A 201 11.32 9.23 -2.49
CA PHE A 201 12.10 8.13 -1.94
C PHE A 201 11.57 6.80 -2.47
N GLY A 202 12.27 6.26 -3.46
CA GLY A 202 11.93 4.99 -4.12
C GLY A 202 11.24 5.19 -5.48
N LEU A 203 11.97 4.92 -6.56
CA LEU A 203 11.45 4.92 -7.94
C LEU A 203 11.18 3.50 -8.47
N GLY A 204 10.38 2.71 -7.73
CA GLY A 204 9.83 1.43 -8.19
C GLY A 204 8.57 1.62 -9.05
N SER A 205 7.78 0.55 -9.29
CA SER A 205 6.53 0.64 -10.08
C SER A 205 5.54 1.67 -9.52
N ILE A 206 5.25 1.63 -8.22
CA ILE A 206 4.43 2.63 -7.52
C ILE A 206 5.08 4.02 -7.61
N GLY A 207 6.37 4.10 -7.35
CA GLY A 207 7.12 5.37 -7.38
C GLY A 207 7.06 6.06 -8.74
N LYS A 208 7.19 5.31 -9.84
CA LYS A 208 7.06 5.84 -11.20
C LYS A 208 5.67 6.45 -11.42
N GLN A 209 4.60 5.77 -11.01
CA GLN A 209 3.23 6.30 -11.13
C GLN A 209 3.02 7.56 -10.29
N ILE A 210 3.56 7.62 -9.06
CA ILE A 210 3.57 8.82 -8.23
C ILE A 210 4.28 9.97 -8.95
N ALA A 211 5.49 9.73 -9.45
CA ALA A 211 6.29 10.73 -10.13
C ALA A 211 5.58 11.31 -11.36
N ILE A 212 4.94 10.45 -12.18
CA ILE A 212 4.12 10.85 -13.34
C ILE A 212 2.99 11.76 -12.90
N LYS A 213 2.19 11.36 -11.90
CA LYS A 213 1.02 12.13 -11.44
C LYS A 213 1.43 13.47 -10.81
N LEU A 214 2.52 13.50 -10.05
CA LEU A 214 3.04 14.75 -9.48
C LEU A 214 3.53 15.71 -10.57
N GLN A 215 4.28 15.23 -11.56
CA GLN A 215 4.80 16.08 -12.63
C GLN A 215 3.71 16.54 -13.59
N ILE A 216 2.95 15.60 -14.17
CA ILE A 216 1.93 15.92 -15.19
C ILE A 216 0.69 16.54 -14.55
N GLY A 217 0.20 15.94 -13.46
CA GLY A 217 -1.05 16.35 -12.82
C GLY A 217 -0.90 17.64 -12.00
N LEU A 218 0.14 17.75 -11.17
CA LEU A 218 0.34 18.93 -10.31
C LEU A 218 1.36 19.94 -10.85
N GLY A 219 2.11 19.60 -11.90
CA GLY A 219 3.13 20.48 -12.46
C GLY A 219 4.35 20.63 -11.54
N MET A 220 4.68 19.62 -10.74
CA MET A 220 5.85 19.64 -9.84
C MET A 220 7.14 19.26 -10.57
N GLU A 221 8.28 19.74 -10.08
CA GLU A 221 9.60 19.28 -10.50
C GLU A 221 9.97 18.04 -9.67
N VAL A 222 10.04 16.87 -10.31
CA VAL A 222 10.24 15.59 -9.62
C VAL A 222 11.71 15.17 -9.65
N HIS A 223 12.22 14.91 -8.46
CA HIS A 223 13.51 14.30 -8.19
C HIS A 223 13.27 12.96 -7.50
N TYR A 224 14.23 12.05 -7.54
CA TYR A 224 14.07 10.75 -6.90
C TYR A 224 15.36 10.19 -6.32
N THR A 225 15.20 9.25 -5.39
CA THR A 225 16.25 8.35 -4.92
C THR A 225 15.88 6.90 -5.27
N ALA A 226 16.91 6.10 -5.51
CA ALA A 226 16.84 4.67 -5.71
C ALA A 226 18.21 4.06 -5.37
N ARG A 227 18.32 2.73 -5.29
CA ARG A 227 19.62 2.06 -5.07
C ARG A 227 20.61 2.36 -6.19
N HIS A 228 20.12 2.41 -7.41
CA HIS A 228 20.86 2.80 -8.60
C HIS A 228 20.00 3.76 -9.41
N GLU A 229 20.66 4.62 -10.19
CA GLU A 229 19.96 5.47 -11.15
C GLU A 229 19.14 4.59 -12.11
N SER A 230 17.85 4.92 -12.26
CA SER A 230 16.95 4.16 -13.11
C SER A 230 17.34 4.37 -14.57
N LYS A 231 17.60 3.27 -15.28
CA LYS A 231 17.85 3.28 -16.73
C LYS A 231 16.59 3.53 -17.56
N ASP A 232 15.42 3.30 -16.97
CA ASP A 232 14.13 3.38 -17.67
C ASP A 232 13.57 4.81 -17.73
N LYS A 233 14.13 5.75 -16.96
CA LYS A 233 13.62 7.14 -16.91
C LYS A 233 13.58 7.79 -18.31
N ASP A 234 14.52 7.42 -19.18
CA ASP A 234 14.64 7.93 -20.54
C ASP A 234 13.62 7.28 -21.49
N GLN A 235 13.18 6.04 -21.22
CA GLN A 235 12.19 5.35 -22.05
C GLN A 235 10.79 5.93 -21.86
N ASP A 236 10.48 6.39 -20.65
CA ASP A 236 9.17 6.97 -20.30
C ASP A 236 9.07 8.47 -20.69
N GLY A 237 10.15 9.07 -21.23
CA GLY A 237 10.19 10.46 -21.65
C GLY A 237 10.29 11.48 -20.49
N PHE A 238 10.63 11.03 -19.28
CA PHE A 238 10.72 11.88 -18.09
C PHE A 238 12.17 12.12 -17.65
N ASN A 239 12.57 13.40 -17.62
CA ASN A 239 13.90 13.81 -17.17
C ASN A 239 13.97 14.01 -15.64
N TRP A 240 13.55 13.02 -14.85
CA TRP A 240 13.64 13.12 -13.39
C TRP A 240 15.10 13.10 -12.92
N LYS A 241 15.43 13.99 -11.98
CA LYS A 241 16.79 14.09 -11.44
C LYS A 241 17.03 13.03 -10.36
N PHE A 242 18.04 12.19 -10.55
CA PHE A 242 18.48 11.21 -9.56
C PHE A 242 19.32 11.87 -8.46
N HIS A 243 19.13 11.39 -7.23
CA HIS A 243 19.92 11.72 -6.05
C HIS A 243 20.34 10.46 -5.32
N ASN A 244 21.63 10.36 -5.01
CA ASN A 244 22.12 9.29 -4.15
C ASN A 244 21.66 9.55 -2.70
N ILE A 245 21.02 8.54 -2.09
CA ILE A 245 20.44 8.68 -0.75
C ILE A 245 21.50 8.87 0.34
N GLU A 246 22.64 8.19 0.25
CA GLU A 246 23.73 8.30 1.23
C GLU A 246 24.33 9.72 1.21
N THR A 247 24.48 10.30 0.03
CA THR A 247 24.92 11.69 -0.13
C THR A 247 23.92 12.67 0.49
N LEU A 248 22.61 12.50 0.23
CA LEU A 248 21.57 13.36 0.81
C LEU A 248 21.54 13.30 2.35
N LEU A 249 21.81 12.13 2.92
CA LEU A 249 21.78 11.87 4.36
C LEU A 249 23.09 12.20 5.08
N SER A 250 24.20 12.36 4.36
CA SER A 250 25.52 12.66 4.94
C SER A 250 25.50 13.93 5.81
N GLN A 251 26.32 13.96 6.86
CA GLN A 251 26.41 15.09 7.80
C GLN A 251 27.29 16.24 7.28
N ASP A 252 28.16 15.97 6.31
CA ASP A 252 29.23 16.89 5.87
C ASP A 252 28.82 17.84 4.73
N VAL A 253 27.56 17.82 4.29
CA VAL A 253 27.07 18.63 3.16
C VAL A 253 25.94 19.54 3.65
N ASP A 254 25.99 20.83 3.29
CA ASP A 254 24.82 21.72 3.34
C ASP A 254 23.66 21.01 2.64
N SER A 255 22.75 20.44 3.41
CA SER A 255 21.90 19.38 2.89
C SER A 255 21.02 19.90 1.75
N GLU A 256 21.17 19.26 0.59
CA GLU A 256 20.31 19.47 -0.58
C GLU A 256 18.82 19.20 -0.26
N LEU A 257 18.50 18.60 0.89
CA LEU A 257 17.12 18.34 1.33
C LEU A 257 16.29 19.63 1.52
N ASN A 258 16.92 20.77 1.83
CA ASN A 258 16.22 22.02 2.06
C ASN A 258 15.55 22.61 0.80
N GLN A 259 15.95 22.16 -0.39
CA GLN A 259 15.42 22.64 -1.67
C GLN A 259 14.04 22.03 -1.98
N PHE A 260 13.68 20.93 -1.32
CA PHE A 260 12.44 20.21 -1.59
C PHE A 260 11.29 20.75 -0.76
N ASN A 261 10.16 20.97 -1.41
CA ASN A 261 8.93 21.39 -0.76
C ASN A 261 8.04 20.20 -0.40
N ALA A 262 8.21 19.08 -1.09
CA ALA A 262 7.56 17.83 -0.76
C ALA A 262 8.56 16.67 -0.78
N ILE A 263 8.36 15.72 0.12
CA ILE A 263 9.06 14.43 0.10
C ILE A 263 7.98 13.34 0.19
N VAL A 264 7.98 12.43 -0.77
CA VAL A 264 7.05 11.28 -0.81
C VAL A 264 7.85 10.01 -0.63
N ILE A 265 7.42 9.15 0.29
CA ILE A 265 8.11 7.90 0.63
C ILE A 265 7.31 6.74 0.08
N ALA A 266 7.94 5.98 -0.81
CA ALA A 266 7.44 4.76 -1.43
C ALA A 266 8.50 3.63 -1.31
N LEU A 267 9.23 3.60 -0.20
CA LEU A 267 10.24 2.59 0.10
C LEU A 267 9.63 1.37 0.80
N PRO A 268 10.20 0.16 0.61
CA PRO A 268 9.90 -0.98 1.46
C PRO A 268 10.49 -0.81 2.87
N ALA A 269 9.92 -1.50 3.85
CA ALA A 269 10.53 -1.65 5.18
C ALA A 269 11.69 -2.66 5.09
N THR A 270 12.89 -2.21 5.41
CA THR A 270 14.09 -3.03 5.55
C THR A 270 14.90 -2.50 6.74
N PRO A 271 15.89 -3.25 7.25
CA PRO A 271 16.77 -2.75 8.30
C PRO A 271 17.45 -1.41 7.96
N GLN A 272 17.69 -1.14 6.67
CA GLN A 272 18.31 0.10 6.17
C GLN A 272 17.32 1.27 6.07
N THR A 273 16.01 1.01 5.97
CA THR A 273 14.98 2.06 5.89
C THR A 273 14.28 2.29 7.22
N TYR A 274 14.53 1.47 8.23
CA TYR A 274 14.00 1.63 9.58
C TYR A 274 14.40 2.99 10.16
N HIS A 275 13.41 3.80 10.57
CA HIS A 275 13.59 5.15 11.12
C HIS A 275 14.49 6.04 10.25
N LEU A 276 14.44 5.84 8.92
CA LEU A 276 15.15 6.67 7.95
C LEU A 276 14.77 8.14 8.11
N ILE A 277 13.50 8.39 8.39
CA ILE A 277 12.97 9.72 8.66
C ILE A 277 12.94 9.94 10.16
N ASN A 278 14.00 10.54 10.68
CA ASN A 278 14.20 10.87 12.08
C ASN A 278 14.46 12.37 12.28
N SER A 279 14.73 12.80 13.51
CA SER A 279 14.93 14.22 13.82
C SER A 279 16.09 14.85 13.04
N GLN A 280 17.19 14.11 12.80
CA GLN A 280 18.32 14.61 12.01
C GLN A 280 17.94 14.82 10.55
N PHE A 281 17.13 13.92 9.97
CA PHE A 281 16.57 14.09 8.64
C PHE A 281 15.72 15.35 8.55
N LEU A 282 14.76 15.50 9.46
CA LEU A 282 13.82 16.62 9.45
C LEU A 282 14.52 17.97 9.68
N GLN A 283 15.62 18.01 10.42
CA GLN A 283 16.41 19.24 10.64
C GLN A 283 17.07 19.78 9.36
N LYS A 284 17.36 18.89 8.41
CA LYS A 284 17.95 19.23 7.11
C LYS A 284 16.91 19.72 6.10
N CYS A 285 15.64 19.46 6.35
CA CYS A 285 14.55 19.77 5.42
C CYS A 285 14.11 21.24 5.49
N ASN A 286 13.36 21.64 4.47
CA ASN A 286 12.65 22.91 4.46
C ASN A 286 11.60 22.97 5.59
N LYS A 287 11.46 24.11 6.30
CA LYS A 287 10.39 24.29 7.30
C LYS A 287 8.97 24.21 6.72
N GLN A 288 8.83 24.46 5.42
CA GLN A 288 7.59 24.34 4.66
C GLN A 288 7.39 22.95 4.04
N LEU A 289 8.12 21.92 4.52
CA LEU A 289 8.06 20.56 3.98
C LEU A 289 6.68 19.93 4.13
N VAL A 290 6.18 19.40 3.01
CA VAL A 290 5.10 18.41 2.95
C VAL A 290 5.72 17.02 2.89
N LEU A 291 5.66 16.28 3.99
CA LEU A 291 6.13 14.91 4.06
C LEU A 291 4.96 13.95 3.87
N VAL A 292 5.09 12.97 2.98
CA VAL A 292 4.05 11.97 2.72
C VAL A 292 4.63 10.57 2.79
N ASN A 293 4.02 9.67 3.55
CA ASN A 293 4.42 8.27 3.63
C ASN A 293 3.33 7.31 3.16
N ILE A 294 3.62 6.62 2.05
CA ILE A 294 2.79 5.57 1.42
C ILE A 294 3.61 4.26 1.31
N GLY A 295 4.77 4.18 1.96
CA GLY A 295 5.63 3.02 2.00
C GLY A 295 5.24 2.07 3.13
N ARG A 296 5.92 2.22 4.27
CA ARG A 296 5.66 1.47 5.51
C ARG A 296 5.84 2.39 6.71
N GLY A 297 5.11 2.13 7.79
CA GLY A 297 5.18 2.92 9.02
C GLY A 297 6.56 2.96 9.66
N ASP A 298 7.25 1.81 9.70
CA ASP A 298 8.60 1.63 10.28
C ASP A 298 9.69 2.54 9.70
N ILE A 299 9.42 3.20 8.59
CA ILE A 299 10.37 4.13 7.96
C ILE A 299 10.42 5.47 8.71
N ILE A 300 9.36 5.78 9.45
CA ILE A 300 9.17 7.03 10.16
C ILE A 300 9.41 6.82 11.65
N ASP A 301 10.31 7.62 12.21
CA ASP A 301 10.39 7.79 13.66
C ASP A 301 9.25 8.73 14.11
N MET A 302 8.24 8.17 14.77
CA MET A 302 7.06 8.94 15.17
C MET A 302 7.36 9.96 16.27
N ASP A 303 8.37 9.75 17.11
CA ASP A 303 8.78 10.75 18.10
C ASP A 303 9.36 11.99 17.40
N ALA A 304 10.14 11.78 16.34
CA ALA A 304 10.64 12.86 15.50
C ALA A 304 9.52 13.64 14.81
N ILE A 305 8.48 12.96 14.32
CA ILE A 305 7.31 13.62 13.72
C ILE A 305 6.51 14.39 14.76
N ASN A 306 6.28 13.82 15.94
CA ASN A 306 5.60 14.48 17.06
C ASN A 306 6.30 15.80 17.41
N GLU A 307 7.62 15.76 17.59
CA GLU A 307 8.43 16.95 17.86
C GLU A 307 8.35 17.96 16.71
N ALA A 308 8.48 17.50 15.47
CA ALA A 308 8.48 18.38 14.30
C ALA A 308 7.12 19.08 14.07
N ILE A 309 6.00 18.41 14.38
CA ILE A 309 4.66 19.02 14.32
C ILE A 309 4.52 20.06 15.43
N ASN A 310 4.87 19.72 16.67
CA ASN A 310 4.76 20.61 17.83
C ASN A 310 5.64 21.87 17.70
N ASN A 311 6.81 21.73 17.10
CA ASN A 311 7.77 22.82 16.88
C ASN A 311 7.56 23.56 15.55
N GLU A 312 6.49 23.26 14.80
CA GLU A 312 6.21 23.84 13.47
C GLU A 312 7.39 23.71 12.49
N GLN A 313 8.17 22.63 12.61
CA GLN A 313 9.34 22.33 11.77
C GLN A 313 8.95 21.74 10.42
N ILE A 314 7.78 21.10 10.34
CA ILE A 314 7.20 20.64 9.08
C ILE A 314 5.84 21.29 8.86
N ARG A 315 5.52 21.49 7.58
CA ARG A 315 4.23 22.06 7.16
C ARG A 315 3.12 21.02 7.14
N HIS A 316 3.46 19.78 6.80
CA HIS A 316 2.50 18.70 6.76
C HIS A 316 3.16 17.33 6.90
N PHE A 317 2.45 16.42 7.56
CA PHE A 317 2.68 14.99 7.47
C PHE A 317 1.39 14.28 7.00
N GLY A 318 1.45 13.67 5.81
CA GLY A 318 0.38 12.84 5.27
C GLY A 318 0.79 11.37 5.32
N THR A 319 -0.07 10.47 5.77
CA THR A 319 0.27 9.04 5.74
C THR A 319 -0.92 8.11 5.57
N ASP A 320 -0.69 7.03 4.83
CA ASP A 320 -1.63 5.91 4.69
C ASP A 320 -1.20 4.70 5.55
N VAL A 321 0.01 4.74 6.15
CA VAL A 321 0.63 3.59 6.83
C VAL A 321 1.22 3.99 8.18
N PHE A 322 1.14 3.13 9.19
CA PHE A 322 1.50 3.44 10.58
C PHE A 322 2.52 2.44 11.15
N HIS A 323 3.33 2.87 12.11
CA HIS A 323 4.36 2.02 12.73
C HIS A 323 3.71 0.84 13.49
N ASP A 324 2.72 1.14 14.34
CA ASP A 324 2.03 0.16 15.18
C ASP A 324 0.68 -0.29 14.60
N GLU A 325 0.58 -0.49 13.28
CA GLU A 325 -0.67 -0.93 12.65
C GLU A 325 -1.26 -2.19 13.33
N PRO A 326 -2.58 -2.21 13.63
CA PRO A 326 -3.64 -1.29 13.18
C PRO A 326 -3.87 -0.07 14.10
N LYS A 327 -2.99 0.19 15.07
CA LYS A 327 -3.09 1.36 15.94
C LYS A 327 -2.48 2.59 15.27
N VAL A 328 -2.94 3.76 15.69
CA VAL A 328 -2.52 5.06 15.18
C VAL A 328 -2.03 5.92 16.33
N ASP A 329 -0.88 6.57 16.15
CA ASP A 329 -0.31 7.51 17.11
C ASP A 329 -1.27 8.63 17.51
N ASN A 330 -1.19 9.06 18.77
CA ASN A 330 -2.13 10.03 19.33
C ASN A 330 -2.22 11.34 18.54
N ILE A 331 -1.08 11.91 18.12
CA ILE A 331 -1.05 13.18 17.36
C ILE A 331 -1.81 13.08 16.04
N LEU A 332 -1.79 11.89 15.41
CA LEU A 332 -2.39 11.67 14.10
C LEU A 332 -3.91 11.50 14.19
N ARG A 333 -4.44 11.20 15.38
CA ARG A 333 -5.89 11.11 15.64
C ARG A 333 -6.53 12.49 15.80
N GLU A 334 -5.74 13.54 15.99
CA GLU A 334 -6.24 14.90 16.11
C GLU A 334 -6.59 15.47 14.73
N ASP A 335 -7.76 16.12 14.62
CA ASP A 335 -8.20 16.84 13.41
C ASP A 335 -7.48 18.20 13.36
N ILE A 336 -6.17 18.17 13.07
CA ILE A 336 -5.28 19.35 13.02
C ILE A 336 -4.80 19.64 11.60
N LEU A 337 -4.42 20.89 11.35
CA LEU A 337 -4.01 21.35 10.02
C LEU A 337 -2.75 20.65 9.50
N GLN A 338 -1.88 20.18 10.40
CA GLN A 338 -0.57 19.63 10.07
C GLN A 338 -0.63 18.17 9.61
N THR A 339 -1.74 17.45 9.76
CA THR A 339 -1.79 16.01 9.46
C THR A 339 -2.92 15.65 8.50
N THR A 340 -2.69 14.60 7.69
CA THR A 340 -3.77 13.87 7.01
C THR A 340 -3.47 12.39 7.10
N ILE A 341 -4.49 11.58 7.37
CA ILE A 341 -4.34 10.14 7.52
C ILE A 341 -5.40 9.39 6.72
N THR A 342 -5.02 8.23 6.20
CA THR A 342 -5.92 7.24 5.62
C THR A 342 -5.59 5.85 6.18
N PRO A 343 -6.59 4.95 6.35
CA PRO A 343 -6.40 3.71 7.09
C PRO A 343 -5.86 2.57 6.20
N HIS A 344 -4.68 2.75 5.59
CA HIS A 344 -4.03 1.77 4.72
C HIS A 344 -4.93 1.34 3.54
N VAL A 345 -5.45 2.34 2.82
CA VAL A 345 -6.40 2.17 1.71
C VAL A 345 -5.83 2.63 0.38
N GLY A 346 -4.53 2.89 0.28
CA GLY A 346 -3.90 3.44 -0.91
C GLY A 346 -4.24 2.69 -2.19
N SER A 347 -4.33 1.36 -2.14
CA SER A 347 -4.71 0.54 -3.31
C SER A 347 -6.18 0.11 -3.34
N ALA A 348 -7.00 0.49 -2.35
CA ALA A 348 -8.31 -0.12 -2.12
C ALA A 348 -9.40 0.40 -3.07
N THR A 349 -9.43 -0.14 -4.29
CA THR A 349 -10.47 0.12 -5.30
C THR A 349 -11.28 -1.15 -5.61
N SER A 350 -12.51 -0.99 -6.11
CA SER A 350 -13.36 -2.11 -6.53
C SER A 350 -12.73 -2.91 -7.69
N GLU A 351 -12.04 -2.22 -8.57
CA GLU A 351 -11.32 -2.72 -9.73
C GLU A 351 -10.18 -3.62 -9.26
N LEU A 352 -9.33 -3.13 -8.36
CA LEU A 352 -8.24 -3.93 -7.80
C LEU A 352 -8.79 -5.12 -6.99
N PHE A 353 -9.80 -4.91 -6.15
CA PHE A 353 -10.40 -5.99 -5.38
C PHE A 353 -10.88 -7.12 -6.30
N SER A 354 -11.60 -6.77 -7.37
CA SER A 354 -12.12 -7.74 -8.34
C SER A 354 -11.00 -8.46 -9.09
N GLN A 355 -10.02 -7.71 -9.60
CA GLN A 355 -8.89 -8.26 -10.35
C GLN A 355 -8.00 -9.18 -9.48
N SER A 356 -7.73 -8.80 -8.23
CA SER A 356 -6.91 -9.59 -7.32
C SER A 356 -7.60 -10.88 -6.87
N CYS A 357 -8.90 -10.83 -6.60
CA CYS A 357 -9.69 -12.03 -6.33
C CYS A 357 -9.67 -12.99 -7.52
N GLU A 358 -9.90 -12.48 -8.73
CA GLU A 358 -9.94 -13.29 -9.95
C GLU A 358 -8.58 -13.94 -10.23
N LEU A 359 -7.48 -13.17 -10.11
CA LEU A 359 -6.13 -13.70 -10.31
C LEU A 359 -5.76 -14.77 -9.29
N ALA A 360 -6.11 -14.57 -8.01
CA ALA A 360 -5.85 -15.55 -6.97
C ALA A 360 -6.60 -16.87 -7.22
N LEU A 361 -7.88 -16.80 -7.59
CA LEU A 361 -8.66 -17.98 -7.95
C LEU A 361 -8.12 -18.65 -9.23
N MET A 362 -7.72 -17.86 -10.23
CA MET A 362 -7.14 -18.39 -11.46
C MET A 362 -5.82 -19.13 -11.22
N ASN A 363 -4.95 -18.59 -10.36
CA ASN A 363 -3.70 -19.27 -9.97
C ASN A 363 -3.98 -20.60 -9.25
N ILE A 364 -5.00 -20.65 -8.39
CA ILE A 364 -5.43 -21.91 -7.77
C ILE A 364 -5.84 -22.91 -8.85
N VAL A 365 -6.76 -22.53 -9.74
CA VAL A 365 -7.31 -23.43 -10.75
C VAL A 365 -6.23 -23.92 -11.73
N ARG A 366 -5.31 -23.06 -12.16
CA ARG A 366 -4.16 -23.44 -13.02
C ARG A 366 -3.27 -24.50 -12.38
N THR A 367 -3.04 -24.39 -11.07
CA THR A 367 -2.18 -25.32 -10.34
C THR A 367 -2.88 -26.61 -9.99
N THR A 368 -4.19 -26.55 -9.70
CA THR A 368 -4.91 -27.71 -9.17
C THR A 368 -5.74 -28.48 -10.20
N SER A 369 -6.16 -27.87 -11.32
CA SER A 369 -6.93 -28.54 -12.39
C SER A 369 -6.03 -29.01 -13.53
N ASP A 370 -6.32 -30.19 -14.08
CA ASP A 370 -5.65 -30.66 -15.29
C ASP A 370 -6.17 -29.98 -16.57
N ARG A 371 -7.35 -29.34 -16.50
CA ARG A 371 -8.01 -28.72 -17.67
C ARG A 371 -7.49 -27.31 -17.97
N PHE A 372 -6.95 -26.64 -16.97
CA PHE A 372 -6.54 -25.23 -17.04
C PHE A 372 -5.01 -25.06 -16.96
N LYS A 373 -4.25 -26.15 -17.12
CA LYS A 373 -2.80 -26.07 -17.28
C LYS A 373 -2.49 -25.37 -18.61
N SER A 374 -1.74 -24.27 -18.57
CA SER A 374 -1.15 -23.70 -19.78
C SER A 374 -0.09 -24.66 -20.33
N GLU A 375 0.13 -24.66 -21.66
CA GLU A 375 1.39 -25.16 -22.20
C GLU A 375 2.54 -24.38 -21.56
N PRO A 376 3.65 -25.04 -21.19
CA PRO A 376 4.77 -24.33 -20.61
C PRO A 376 5.33 -23.36 -21.66
N ASN A 377 5.11 -22.07 -21.49
CA ASN A 377 5.95 -21.09 -22.17
C ASN A 377 7.37 -21.26 -21.61
N ASN A 378 8.40 -20.92 -22.39
CA ASN A 378 9.81 -21.09 -22.00
C ASN A 378 10.26 -20.30 -20.74
N SER A 379 9.32 -19.66 -20.02
CA SER A 379 9.45 -19.05 -18.69
C SER A 379 8.72 -19.83 -17.57
N ASP A 380 8.02 -20.93 -17.87
CA ASP A 380 7.15 -21.69 -16.96
C ASP A 380 7.82 -22.92 -16.32
N ALA A 381 9.15 -23.00 -16.37
CA ALA A 381 9.92 -24.19 -15.95
C ALA A 381 10.43 -24.18 -14.50
N GLU A 382 9.95 -23.29 -13.62
CA GLU A 382 10.33 -23.33 -12.20
C GLU A 382 9.12 -23.38 -11.27
N LEU A 383 8.99 -24.52 -10.59
CA LEU A 383 7.95 -24.93 -9.64
C LEU A 383 7.95 -24.16 -8.30
N CYS A 384 8.42 -22.92 -8.29
CA CYS A 384 8.26 -21.95 -7.20
C CYS A 384 8.20 -20.54 -7.80
N ARG A 385 7.01 -19.98 -8.07
CA ARG A 385 6.87 -18.51 -8.22
C ARG A 385 6.88 -17.86 -6.82
N VAL A 386 8.01 -17.99 -6.13
CA VAL A 386 8.47 -16.96 -5.19
C VAL A 386 9.19 -15.93 -6.07
N ILE A 387 9.00 -14.63 -5.80
CA ILE A 387 9.79 -13.55 -6.41
C ILE A 387 11.29 -13.86 -6.32
#